data_AF-A0A7J8IBD2-F1
#
_entry.id   AF-A0A7J8IBD2-F1
#
_cell.length_a   1.000
_cell.length_b   1.000
_cell.length_c   1.000
_cell.angle_alpha   90.00
_cell.angle_beta   90.00
_cell.angle_gamma   90.00
#
_symmetry.space_group_name_H-M   'P 1'
#
loop_
_entity.id
_entity.type
_entity.pdbx_description
1 polymer ?
#
loop_
_entity_poly.entity_id
_entity_poly.type
_entity_poly.pdbx_seq_one_letter_code
_entity_poly.pdbx_strand_id
1 'polypeptide(L)'
;MHVRTHTREKPYKCSECSKAFSQKRGLDEHRRTHTGEKPFQCDVCDLAFSLKKMLIRHKMTHNPNRPLAECQFCHKKFTRNDYLKVHVDNIHGEADG
;
A
#
# COMPACT_ATOMS: atom_id res chain seq x y z
N MET A 1 17.90 7.06 -20.29
CA MET A 1 18.82 6.62 -19.21
C MET A 1 18.16 6.96 -17.87
N HIS A 2 17.58 5.97 -17.17
CA HIS A 2 17.07 6.17 -15.80
C HIS A 2 18.06 5.50 -14.86
N VAL A 3 19.16 6.21 -14.53
CA VAL A 3 20.12 5.71 -13.54
C VAL A 3 19.45 5.87 -12.18
N ARG A 4 18.69 4.86 -11.75
CA ARG A 4 18.33 4.72 -10.34
C ARG A 4 19.54 4.18 -9.62
N THR A 5 20.39 5.09 -9.16
CA THR A 5 21.35 4.78 -8.11
C THR A 5 20.56 4.30 -6.90
N HIS A 6 20.60 3.00 -6.64
CA HIS A 6 20.14 2.41 -5.38
C HIS A 6 21.14 2.79 -4.27
N THR A 7 21.33 4.08 -3.98
CA THR A 7 21.86 4.45 -2.68
C THR A 7 20.74 4.14 -1.69
N ARG A 8 20.93 3.10 -0.86
CA ARG A 8 20.05 2.76 0.27
C ARG A 8 20.00 3.87 1.34
N GLU A 9 20.47 5.07 1.01
CA GLU A 9 20.52 6.21 1.88
C GLU A 9 19.09 6.65 2.20
N LYS A 10 18.80 6.59 3.50
CA LYS A 10 17.55 7.03 4.09
C LYS A 10 17.87 8.18 5.03
N PRO A 11 18.15 9.38 4.51
CA PRO A 11 18.59 10.51 5.32
C PRO A 11 17.51 10.99 6.29
N TYR A 12 16.23 10.72 5.99
CA TYR A 12 15.11 11.16 6.80
C TYR A 12 14.76 10.13 7.87
N LYS A 13 15.36 10.26 9.06
CA LYS A 13 15.11 9.38 10.20
C LYS A 13 13.91 9.86 11.03
N CYS A 14 13.10 8.93 11.51
CA CYS A 14 12.07 9.22 12.49
C CYS A 14 12.71 9.42 13.87
N SER A 15 12.25 10.42 14.63
CA SER A 15 12.70 10.67 16.00
C SER A 15 12.01 9.76 17.02
N GLU A 16 10.85 9.22 16.68
CA GLU A 16 10.00 8.41 17.58
C GLU A 16 10.23 6.89 17.39
N CYS A 17 10.93 6.48 16.32
CA CYS A 17 11.33 5.09 16.11
C CYS A 17 12.53 4.97 15.15
N SER A 18 13.11 3.77 15.05
CA SER A 18 14.30 3.52 14.21
C SER A 18 14.05 3.49 12.70
N LYS A 19 12.85 3.89 12.22
CA LYS A 19 12.53 3.90 10.79
C LYS A 19 13.15 5.12 10.11
N ALA A 20 13.67 4.88 8.90
CA ALA A 20 14.22 5.93 8.05
C ALA A 20 13.66 5.83 6.62
N PHE A 21 13.54 6.99 5.98
CA PHE A 21 12.90 7.18 4.69
C PHE A 21 13.85 7.86 3.72
N SER A 22 13.70 7.57 2.43
CA SER A 22 14.47 8.21 1.34
C SER A 22 13.94 9.59 0.97
N GLN A 23 12.70 9.93 1.37
CA GLN A 23 12.05 11.19 1.06
C GLN A 23 11.41 11.79 2.32
N LYS A 24 11.52 13.11 2.49
CA LYS A 24 10.89 13.86 3.59
C LYS A 24 9.38 13.62 3.68
N ARG A 25 8.68 13.59 2.54
CA ARG A 25 7.24 13.29 2.48
C ARG A 25 6.91 11.92 3.08
N GLY A 26 7.78 10.93 2.89
CA GLY A 26 7.60 9.59 3.48
C GLY A 26 7.74 9.59 4.99
N LEU A 27 8.68 10.38 5.51
CA LEU A 27 8.82 10.60 6.97
C LEU A 27 7.61 11.33 7.55
N ASP A 28 7.16 12.42 6.91
CA ASP A 28 5.98 13.17 7.36
C ASP A 28 4.72 12.28 7.37
N GLU A 29 4.51 11.55 6.29
CA GLU A 29 3.43 10.57 6.18
C GLU A 29 3.51 9.51 7.29
N HIS A 30 4.71 9.02 7.58
CA HIS A 30 4.94 8.06 8.65
C HIS A 30 4.68 8.63 10.04
N ARG A 31 5.01 9.88 10.33
CA ARG A 31 4.78 10.49 11.65
C ARG A 31 3.31 10.43 12.08
N ARG A 32 2.38 10.45 11.12
CA ARG A 32 0.95 10.25 11.41
C ARG A 32 0.63 8.90 12.05
N THR A 33 1.51 7.89 11.94
CA THR A 33 1.34 6.61 12.64
C THR A 33 1.64 6.71 14.13
N HIS A 34 2.42 7.71 14.56
CA HIS A 34 2.69 7.97 15.97
C HIS A 34 1.60 8.86 16.58
N THR A 35 1.18 9.90 15.87
CA THR A 35 0.15 10.84 16.37
C THR A 35 -1.27 10.31 16.24
N GLY A 36 -1.50 9.31 15.38
CA GLY A 36 -2.84 8.81 15.05
C GLY A 36 -3.64 9.74 14.14
N GLU A 37 -3.02 10.79 13.58
CA GLU A 37 -3.69 11.75 12.70
C GLU A 37 -4.24 11.07 11.44
N LYS A 38 -5.54 11.29 11.19
CA LYS A 38 -6.28 10.71 10.06
C LYS A 38 -7.01 11.82 9.31
N PRO A 39 -6.31 12.66 8.54
CA PRO A 39 -6.90 13.84 7.92
C PRO A 39 -7.81 13.50 6.73
N PHE A 40 -7.85 12.25 6.27
CA PHE A 40 -8.61 11.83 5.09
C PHE A 40 -9.84 11.02 5.48
N GLN A 41 -10.99 11.69 5.63
CA GLN A 41 -12.28 11.06 5.94
C GLN A 41 -12.97 10.54 4.67
N CYS A 42 -13.67 9.42 4.79
CA CYS A 42 -14.57 8.93 3.75
C CYS A 42 -15.89 9.73 3.77
N ASP A 43 -16.38 10.11 2.60
CA ASP A 43 -17.67 10.79 2.45
C ASP A 43 -18.88 9.85 2.51
N VAL A 44 -18.65 8.53 2.44
CA VAL A 44 -19.70 7.50 2.46
C VAL A 44 -19.86 6.88 3.85
N CYS A 45 -18.84 6.92 4.69
CA CYS A 45 -18.86 6.39 6.05
C CYS A 45 -17.87 7.13 6.96
N ASP A 46 -17.98 6.94 8.28
CA ASP A 46 -17.17 7.67 9.27
C ASP A 46 -15.70 7.20 9.39
N LEU A 47 -15.22 6.39 8.46
CA LEU A 47 -13.83 5.91 8.49
C LEU A 47 -12.88 7.00 7.97
N ALA A 48 -11.85 7.28 8.78
CA ALA A 48 -10.77 8.20 8.44
C ALA A 48 -9.42 7.47 8.31
N PHE A 49 -8.57 7.99 7.42
CA PHE A 49 -7.29 7.39 7.05
C PHE A 49 -6.15 8.41 7.19
N SER A 50 -4.97 7.92 7.54
CA SER A 50 -3.75 8.74 7.63
C SER A 50 -3.19 9.13 6.26
N LEU A 51 -3.52 8.37 5.21
CA LEU A 51 -2.99 8.55 3.85
C LEU A 51 -4.11 8.62 2.80
N LYS A 52 -4.01 9.56 1.85
CA LYS A 52 -4.97 9.71 0.75
C LYS A 52 -5.12 8.43 -0.10
N LYS A 53 -4.02 7.74 -0.37
CA LYS A 53 -4.04 6.46 -1.12
C LYS A 53 -4.85 5.36 -0.42
N MET A 54 -4.88 5.37 0.91
CA MET A 54 -5.65 4.42 1.70
C MET A 54 -7.14 4.74 1.61
N LEU A 55 -7.51 6.02 1.69
CA LEU A 55 -8.88 6.48 1.46
C LEU A 55 -9.37 6.13 0.06
N ILE A 56 -8.60 6.44 -1.00
CA ILE A 56 -9.00 6.13 -2.38
C ILE A 56 -9.23 4.62 -2.55
N ARG A 57 -8.35 3.79 -2.01
CA ARG A 57 -8.51 2.33 -2.04
C ARG A 57 -9.73 1.87 -1.24
N HIS A 58 -10.00 2.49 -0.10
CA HIS A 58 -11.17 2.19 0.71
C HIS A 58 -12.46 2.58 -0.01
N LYS A 59 -12.53 3.74 -0.68
CA LYS A 59 -13.73 4.15 -1.44
C LYS A 59 -14.19 3.09 -2.45
N MET A 60 -13.26 2.33 -3.00
CA MET A 60 -13.58 1.23 -3.91
C MET A 60 -14.35 0.07 -3.24
N THR A 61 -14.36 -0.04 -1.91
CA THR A 61 -15.18 -1.05 -1.19
C THR A 61 -16.66 -0.67 -1.14
N HIS A 62 -16.99 0.61 -1.36
CA HIS A 62 -18.36 1.08 -1.48
C HIS A 62 -18.91 0.91 -2.90
N ASN A 63 -18.08 0.50 -3.87
CA ASN A 63 -18.51 0.23 -5.23
C ASN A 63 -18.78 -1.29 -5.40
N PRO A 64 -20.06 -1.72 -5.50
CA PRO A 64 -20.40 -3.13 -5.67
C PRO A 64 -19.96 -3.70 -7.04
N ASN A 65 -19.77 -2.84 -8.05
CA ASN A 65 -19.35 -3.22 -9.40
C ASN A 65 -17.85 -3.02 -9.62
N ARG A 66 -17.06 -2.99 -8.53
CA ARG A 66 -15.62 -2.86 -8.64
C ARG A 66 -15.03 -4.06 -9.41
N PRO A 67 -14.11 -3.83 -10.37
CA PRO A 67 -13.41 -4.91 -11.03
C PRO A 67 -12.58 -5.72 -10.03
N LEU A 68 -12.82 -7.03 -10.00
CA LEU A 68 -12.03 -7.99 -9.23
C LEU A 68 -10.96 -8.56 -10.14
N ALA A 69 -9.73 -8.61 -9.64
CA ALA A 69 -8.65 -9.28 -10.34
C ALA A 69 -8.86 -10.79 -10.21
N GLU A 70 -8.81 -11.52 -11.32
CA GLU A 70 -9.02 -12.96 -11.34
C GLU A 70 -7.68 -13.68 -11.52
N CYS A 71 -7.46 -14.74 -10.74
CA CYS A 71 -6.32 -15.61 -10.93
C CYS A 71 -6.50 -16.43 -12.21
N GLN A 72 -5.55 -16.33 -13.13
CA GLN A 72 -5.60 -17.06 -14.40
C GLN A 72 -5.50 -18.59 -14.25
N PHE A 73 -4.97 -19.09 -13.14
CA PHE A 73 -4.76 -20.54 -12.92
C PHE A 73 -5.92 -21.23 -12.20
N CYS A 74 -6.57 -20.53 -11.26
CA CYS A 74 -7.62 -21.12 -10.42
C CYS A 74 -8.92 -20.30 -10.35
N HIS A 75 -9.02 -19.23 -11.15
CA HIS A 75 -10.18 -18.32 -11.25
C HIS A 75 -10.66 -17.71 -9.92
N LYS A 76 -9.85 -17.78 -8.85
CA LYS A 76 -10.13 -17.07 -7.61
C LYS A 76 -10.09 -15.56 -7.84
N LYS A 77 -11.08 -14.86 -7.31
CA LYS A 77 -11.25 -13.42 -7.45
C LYS A 77 -10.67 -12.68 -6.24
N PHE A 78 -9.96 -11.60 -6.51
CA PHE A 78 -9.29 -10.78 -5.51
C PHE A 78 -9.69 -9.33 -5.66
N THR A 79 -9.94 -8.67 -4.53
CA THR A 79 -10.26 -7.23 -4.50
C THR A 79 -9.05 -6.35 -4.83
N ARG A 80 -7.83 -6.91 -4.79
CA ARG A 80 -6.57 -6.19 -4.98
C ARG A 80 -5.56 -7.02 -5.75
N ASN A 81 -4.85 -6.36 -6.67
CA ASN A 81 -3.84 -7.01 -7.50
C ASN A 81 -2.59 -7.43 -6.70
N ASP A 82 -2.21 -6.70 -5.65
CA ASP A 82 -1.08 -7.10 -4.82
C ASP A 82 -1.34 -8.43 -4.09
N TYR A 83 -2.59 -8.69 -3.66
CA TYR A 83 -2.98 -9.97 -3.09
C TYR A 83 -3.05 -11.08 -4.13
N LEU A 84 -3.53 -10.79 -5.34
CA LEU A 84 -3.47 -11.75 -6.45
C LEU A 84 -2.02 -12.13 -6.76
N LYS A 85 -1.11 -11.16 -6.82
CA LYS A 85 0.31 -11.42 -7.09
C LYS A 85 0.92 -12.34 -6.03
N VAL A 86 0.71 -12.04 -4.75
CA VAL A 86 1.22 -12.87 -3.64
C VAL A 86 0.56 -14.27 -3.66
N HIS A 87 -0.72 -14.36 -4.01
CA HIS A 87 -1.39 -15.64 -4.20
C HIS A 87 -0.75 -16.46 -5.33
N VAL A 88 -0.51 -15.84 -6.48
CA VAL A 88 0.14 -16.52 -7.61
C VAL A 88 1.55 -16.94 -7.22
N ASP A 89 2.34 -16.07 -6.62
CA ASP A 89 3.72 -16.37 -6.19
C ASP A 89 3.79 -17.53 -5.17
N ASN A 90 2.92 -17.53 -4.16
CA ASN A 90 2.97 -18.54 -3.10
C ASN A 90 2.28 -19.86 -3.46
N ILE A 91 1.25 -19.85 -4.31
CA ILE A 91 0.40 -21.02 -4.59
C ILE A 91 0.68 -21.62 -5.97
N HIS A 92 1.12 -20.78 -6.92
CA HIS A 92 1.37 -21.15 -8.31
C HIS A 92 2.80 -20.79 -8.75
N GLY A 93 3.63 -20.19 -7.88
CA GLY A 93 5.03 -19.92 -8.17
C GLY A 93 5.80 -21.22 -8.06
N GLU A 94 6.27 -21.71 -9.19
CA GLU A 94 7.28 -22.76 -9.21
C GLU A 94 8.56 -22.19 -8.58
N ALA A 95 9.13 -22.94 -7.64
CA ALA A 95 10.45 -22.63 -7.09
C ALA A 95 11.48 -22.86 -8.21
N ASP A 96 11.90 -21.78 -8.86
CA ASP A 96 13.09 -21.81 -9.72
C ASP A 96 14.30 -22.08 -8.82
N GLY A 97 14.89 -23.27 -8.96
CA GLY A 97 16.03 -23.77 -8.19
C GLY A 97 17.36 -23.16 -8.61
#